data_AF-A0A1G6YNW9-F1
#
_entry.id   AF-A0A1G6YNW9-F1
#
_cell.length_a   1.000
_cell.length_b   1.000
_cell.length_c   1.000
_cell.angle_alpha   90.00
_cell.angle_beta   90.00
_cell.angle_gamma   90.00
#
_symmetry.space_group_name_H-M   'P 1'
#
loop_
_entity.id
_entity.type
_entity.pdbx_description
1 polymer ?
#
loop_
_entity_poly.entity_id
_entity_poly.type
_entity_poly.pdbx_seq_one_letter_code
_entity_poly.pdbx_strand_id
1 'polypeptide(L)'
;MGPVALLLGQARASLTSPLTSSKGLLDPTSVRALATELGLRPTKQRGQNFVTDANTVRRLVTLAGLEPDDVALEIGPGLGSLTLGLLERARHVVAIEIEASLARQLPLTVATRLPGAEERLTVVEADALQVHPLPEPRPSVVVANLPYNVSVPVLLHLLEIDPGWRRGLVMVQLEVADRLVAGPGSRTYGVPSVKMAWWAAATRVGTVPPSVFWPVPNVDSGLVRIVRRDPPATTATRQQVFTVVDHAFAQRRKMLRAALSGLAGSSAAASACLEAAGVDPQARGETLTVDQFARVAEQLFPDAGA
;
A
#
# COMPACT_ATOMS: atom_id res chain seq x y z
N MET A 1 -25.41 40.74 -10.25
CA MET A 1 -24.70 40.59 -11.53
C MET A 1 -23.32 41.20 -11.39
N GLY A 2 -22.32 40.37 -11.11
CA GLY A 2 -20.91 40.76 -11.01
C GLY A 2 -20.08 39.55 -11.45
N PRO A 3 -19.08 39.71 -12.34
CA PRO A 3 -18.44 38.59 -13.01
C PRO A 3 -17.37 37.97 -12.09
N VAL A 4 -17.53 36.69 -11.76
CA VAL A 4 -16.44 35.88 -11.21
C VAL A 4 -15.58 35.43 -12.40
N ALA A 5 -14.43 36.08 -12.53
CA ALA A 5 -13.45 35.79 -13.57
C ALA A 5 -12.84 34.40 -13.38
N LEU A 6 -12.87 33.64 -14.47
CA LEU A 6 -12.07 32.46 -14.74
C LEU A 6 -10.58 32.74 -14.43
N LEU A 7 -9.97 31.99 -13.51
CA LEU A 7 -8.52 31.84 -13.48
C LEU A 7 -8.17 30.37 -13.73
N LEU A 8 -7.99 30.04 -15.00
CA LEU A 8 -7.25 28.88 -15.45
C LEU A 8 -5.77 29.11 -15.12
N GLY A 9 -5.34 28.55 -13.99
CA GLY A 9 -3.95 28.52 -13.55
C GLY A 9 -3.16 27.43 -14.28
N GLN A 10 -2.15 27.90 -15.01
CA GLN A 10 -1.31 27.23 -15.99
C GLN A 10 -0.68 25.90 -15.55
N ALA A 11 -0.55 25.01 -16.53
CA ALA A 11 0.22 23.77 -16.48
C ALA A 11 1.67 24.01 -16.03
N ARG A 12 2.06 23.37 -14.92
CA ARG A 12 3.49 23.18 -14.61
C ARG A 12 4.06 22.13 -15.55
N ALA A 13 5.04 22.54 -16.35
CA ALA A 13 5.86 21.64 -17.15
C ALA A 13 6.58 20.64 -16.23
N SER A 14 6.17 19.38 -16.28
CA SER A 14 6.82 18.28 -15.58
C SER A 14 8.14 17.98 -16.29
N LEU A 15 9.26 18.43 -15.73
CA LEU A 15 10.59 18.06 -16.18
C LEU A 15 10.91 16.63 -15.75
N THR A 16 10.33 15.65 -16.42
CA THR A 16 10.77 14.26 -16.35
C THR A 16 12.10 14.13 -17.08
N SER A 17 13.21 14.40 -16.39
CA SER A 17 14.51 13.90 -16.85
C SER A 17 14.44 12.37 -16.96
N PRO A 18 14.93 11.71 -18.02
CA PRO A 18 14.99 10.25 -18.10
C PRO A 18 16.06 9.67 -17.13
N LEU A 19 15.87 8.43 -16.66
CA LEU A 19 16.90 7.70 -15.88
C LEU A 19 18.04 7.33 -16.85
N THR A 20 19.10 8.12 -16.91
CA THR A 20 20.11 8.08 -17.97
C THR A 20 21.27 7.11 -17.74
N SER A 21 21.39 6.46 -16.58
CA SER A 21 22.49 5.52 -16.31
C SER A 21 21.98 4.10 -16.03
N SER A 22 22.24 3.16 -16.94
CA SER A 22 22.05 1.73 -16.67
C SER A 22 23.16 1.13 -15.78
N LYS A 23 24.19 1.90 -15.41
CA LYS A 23 25.38 1.37 -14.73
C LYS A 23 25.15 1.09 -13.24
N GLY A 24 24.17 1.73 -12.61
CA GLY A 24 23.92 1.60 -11.17
C GLY A 24 22.95 0.47 -10.78
N LEU A 25 21.97 0.15 -11.62
CA LEU A 25 20.92 -0.82 -11.27
C LEU A 25 21.44 -2.27 -11.27
N LEU A 26 20.80 -3.13 -10.48
CA LEU A 26 21.12 -4.55 -10.43
C LEU A 26 20.53 -5.29 -11.62
N ASP A 27 21.35 -6.12 -12.25
CA ASP A 27 20.95 -7.08 -13.29
C ASP A 27 20.77 -8.49 -12.69
N PRO A 28 20.24 -9.47 -13.47
CA PRO A 28 20.02 -10.81 -12.95
C PRO A 28 21.28 -11.53 -12.45
N THR A 29 22.44 -11.22 -13.03
CA THR A 29 23.73 -11.82 -12.63
C THR A 29 24.16 -11.28 -11.27
N SER A 30 24.08 -9.96 -11.09
CA SER A 30 24.41 -9.25 -9.85
C SER A 30 23.51 -9.68 -8.69
N VAL A 31 22.21 -9.79 -8.94
CA VAL A 31 21.25 -10.28 -7.93
C VAL A 31 21.62 -11.69 -7.46
N ARG A 32 21.92 -12.61 -8.38
CA ARG A 32 22.31 -13.99 -8.04
C ARG A 32 23.65 -14.05 -7.31
N ALA A 33 24.62 -13.24 -7.70
CA ALA A 33 25.92 -13.16 -7.02
C ALA A 33 25.75 -12.70 -5.56
N LEU A 34 25.06 -11.58 -5.33
CA LEU A 34 24.79 -11.06 -3.98
C LEU A 34 24.01 -12.07 -3.13
N ALA A 35 22.99 -12.72 -3.71
CA ALA A 35 22.23 -13.73 -3.00
C ALA A 35 23.08 -14.95 -2.61
N THR A 36 24.03 -15.34 -3.45
CA THR A 36 24.95 -16.45 -3.17
C THR A 36 25.95 -16.07 -2.08
N GLU A 37 26.51 -14.86 -2.14
CA GLU A 37 27.44 -14.32 -1.14
C GLU A 37 26.81 -14.26 0.25
N LEU A 38 25.54 -13.84 0.31
CA LEU A 38 24.77 -13.82 1.55
C LEU A 38 24.25 -15.19 2.00
N GLY A 39 24.48 -16.24 1.21
CA GLY A 39 23.94 -17.57 1.49
C GLY A 39 22.40 -17.61 1.51
N LEU A 40 21.73 -16.68 0.81
CA LEU A 40 20.28 -16.59 0.80
C LEU A 40 19.71 -17.86 0.20
N ARG A 41 18.75 -18.43 0.92
CA ARG A 41 17.89 -19.49 0.42
C ARG A 41 16.48 -18.93 0.36
N PRO A 42 16.10 -18.25 -0.74
CA PRO A 42 14.77 -17.69 -0.87
C PRO A 42 13.72 -18.79 -0.65
N THR A 43 12.85 -18.60 0.33
CA THR A 43 11.76 -19.55 0.60
C THR A 43 10.44 -18.95 0.18
N LYS A 44 9.54 -19.79 -0.35
CA LYS A 44 8.16 -19.40 -0.67
C LYS A 44 7.44 -18.84 0.56
N GLN A 45 7.74 -19.34 1.76
CA GLN A 45 7.14 -18.91 3.02
C GLN A 45 7.44 -17.44 3.37
N ARG A 46 8.63 -16.94 3.00
CA ARG A 46 9.02 -15.54 3.26
C ARG A 46 8.61 -14.58 2.15
N GLY A 47 8.03 -15.08 1.05
CA GLY A 47 7.54 -14.24 -0.05
C GLY A 47 8.63 -13.45 -0.79
N GLN A 48 9.90 -13.84 -0.66
CA GLN A 48 11.04 -13.12 -1.22
C GLN A 48 11.13 -13.33 -2.73
N ASN A 49 10.89 -12.25 -3.49
CA ASN A 49 11.08 -12.19 -4.93
C ASN A 49 11.79 -10.87 -5.25
N PHE A 50 13.08 -10.95 -5.62
CA PHE A 50 13.90 -9.78 -5.90
C PHE A 50 13.71 -9.32 -7.35
N VAL A 51 13.51 -8.03 -7.56
CA VAL A 51 13.42 -7.47 -8.92
C VAL A 51 14.82 -7.52 -9.57
N THR A 52 14.92 -8.11 -10.75
CA THR A 52 16.19 -8.31 -11.49
C THR A 52 16.28 -7.51 -12.79
N ASP A 53 15.18 -6.88 -13.21
CA ASP A 53 15.12 -6.13 -14.47
C ASP A 53 15.17 -4.62 -14.22
N ALA A 54 16.23 -3.98 -14.73
CA ALA A 54 16.42 -2.54 -14.63
C ALA A 54 15.29 -1.74 -15.30
N ASN A 55 14.67 -2.25 -16.38
CA ASN A 55 13.56 -1.55 -17.03
C ASN A 55 12.32 -1.48 -16.14
N THR A 56 12.04 -2.57 -15.41
CA THR A 56 10.97 -2.64 -14.42
C THR A 56 11.21 -1.63 -13.30
N VAL A 57 12.44 -1.55 -12.75
CA VAL A 57 12.79 -0.54 -11.74
C VAL A 57 12.56 0.87 -12.27
N ARG A 58 13.06 1.17 -13.47
CA ARG A 58 12.88 2.50 -14.09
C ARG A 58 11.40 2.86 -14.29
N ARG A 59 10.59 1.88 -14.69
CA ARG A 59 9.14 2.04 -14.83
C ARG A 59 8.46 2.30 -13.48
N LEU A 60 8.84 1.58 -12.42
CA LEU A 60 8.31 1.79 -11.06
C LEU A 60 8.60 3.21 -10.58
N VAL A 61 9.86 3.65 -10.68
CA VAL A 61 10.29 5.00 -10.29
C VAL A 61 9.54 6.08 -11.08
N THR A 62 9.37 5.87 -12.38
CA THR A 62 8.60 6.79 -13.24
C THR A 62 7.12 6.86 -12.82
N LEU A 63 6.48 5.71 -12.61
CA LEU A 63 5.08 5.64 -12.21
C LEU A 63 4.84 6.18 -10.81
N ALA A 64 5.83 6.08 -9.91
CA ALA A 64 5.76 6.61 -8.55
C ALA A 64 5.59 8.14 -8.55
N GLY A 65 6.08 8.83 -9.59
CA GLY A 65 5.98 10.29 -9.68
C GLY A 65 6.75 10.96 -8.54
N LEU A 66 7.99 10.50 -8.31
CA LEU A 66 8.87 11.07 -7.30
C LEU A 66 9.26 12.50 -7.68
N GLU A 67 9.20 13.38 -6.70
CA GLU A 67 9.71 14.75 -6.75
C GLU A 67 11.10 14.81 -6.07
N PRO A 68 11.98 15.75 -6.46
CA PRO A 68 13.34 15.81 -5.94
C PRO A 68 13.44 15.98 -4.41
N ASP A 69 12.43 16.56 -3.78
CA ASP A 69 12.38 16.78 -2.32
C ASP A 69 11.74 15.62 -1.54
N ASP A 70 11.22 14.60 -2.25
CA ASP A 70 10.56 13.47 -1.60
C ASP A 70 11.54 12.68 -0.73
N VAL A 71 11.05 12.29 0.45
CA VAL A 71 11.58 11.16 1.21
C VAL A 71 10.73 9.93 0.90
N ALA A 72 11.34 8.94 0.25
CA ALA A 72 10.68 7.71 -0.15
C ALA A 72 10.83 6.63 0.93
N LEU A 73 9.71 6.03 1.35
CA LEU A 73 9.70 4.82 2.17
C LEU A 73 9.61 3.58 1.29
N GLU A 74 10.57 2.69 1.46
CA GLU A 74 10.59 1.37 0.85
C GLU A 74 10.49 0.29 1.93
N ILE A 75 9.56 -0.65 1.77
CA ILE A 75 9.43 -1.81 2.64
C ILE A 75 9.94 -3.05 1.91
N GLY A 76 10.80 -3.82 2.56
CA GLY A 76 11.41 -5.01 1.98
C GLY A 76 12.30 -4.68 0.78
N PRO A 77 13.30 -3.79 0.94
CA PRO A 77 14.22 -3.42 -0.14
C PRO A 77 14.99 -4.62 -0.72
N GLY A 78 15.16 -5.68 0.09
CA GLY A 78 15.89 -6.86 -0.29
C GLY A 78 17.33 -6.53 -0.65
N LEU A 79 17.74 -6.90 -1.87
CA LEU A 79 19.09 -6.62 -2.38
C LEU A 79 19.26 -5.18 -2.89
N GLY A 80 18.21 -4.35 -2.87
CA GLY A 80 18.30 -2.92 -3.18
C GLY A 80 18.01 -2.54 -4.64
N SER A 81 17.47 -3.44 -5.46
CA SER A 81 17.18 -3.14 -6.87
C SER A 81 16.27 -1.92 -7.04
N LEU A 82 15.20 -1.82 -6.26
CA LEU A 82 14.30 -0.66 -6.28
C LEU A 82 14.92 0.52 -5.51
N THR A 83 15.55 0.29 -4.34
CA THR A 83 16.30 1.31 -3.58
C THR A 83 17.24 2.13 -4.46
N LEU A 84 18.05 1.48 -5.30
CA LEU A 84 18.97 2.15 -6.23
C LEU A 84 18.23 3.08 -7.20
N GLY A 85 17.10 2.63 -7.75
CA GLY A 85 16.26 3.46 -8.63
C GLY A 85 15.59 4.62 -7.89
N LEU A 86 15.20 4.44 -6.63
CA LEU A 86 14.64 5.50 -5.79
C LEU A 86 15.69 6.57 -5.47
N LEU A 87 16.91 6.15 -5.12
CA LEU A 87 18.03 7.05 -4.83
C LEU A 87 18.46 7.90 -6.03
N GLU A 88 18.14 7.52 -7.27
CA GLU A 88 18.38 8.39 -8.43
C GLU A 88 17.44 9.61 -8.48
N ARG A 89 16.35 9.64 -7.69
CA ARG A 89 15.30 10.67 -7.78
C ARG A 89 14.90 11.30 -6.47
N ALA A 90 14.74 10.51 -5.43
CA ALA A 90 14.32 10.98 -4.13
C ALA A 90 15.46 11.72 -3.43
N ARG A 91 15.11 12.73 -2.62
CA ARG A 91 16.05 13.38 -1.70
C ARG A 91 16.67 12.37 -0.75
N HIS A 92 15.85 11.47 -0.23
CA HIS A 92 16.24 10.46 0.74
C HIS A 92 15.40 9.19 0.59
N VAL A 93 15.97 8.03 0.89
CA VAL A 93 15.26 6.76 0.97
C VAL A 93 15.35 6.21 2.38
N VAL A 94 14.20 5.94 2.99
CA VAL A 94 14.08 5.18 4.23
C VAL A 94 13.66 3.76 3.85
N ALA A 95 14.48 2.77 4.18
CA ALA A 95 14.24 1.38 3.85
C ALA A 95 14.03 0.57 5.13
N ILE A 96 12.90 -0.12 5.23
CA ILE A 96 12.60 -1.02 6.36
C ILE A 96 12.75 -2.46 5.88
N GLU A 97 13.70 -3.18 6.45
CA GLU A 97 14.01 -4.58 6.11
C GLU A 97 13.96 -5.44 7.37
N ILE A 98 13.27 -6.58 7.29
CA ILE A 98 13.11 -7.49 8.43
C ILE A 98 14.29 -8.46 8.54
N GLU A 99 14.94 -8.79 7.41
CA GLU A 99 16.06 -9.71 7.42
C GLU A 99 17.39 -8.99 7.66
N ALA A 100 17.99 -9.24 8.83
CA ALA A 100 19.23 -8.62 9.28
C ALA A 100 20.40 -8.70 8.26
N SER A 101 20.52 -9.81 7.52
CA SER A 101 21.55 -9.99 6.48
C SER A 101 21.36 -9.01 5.32
N LEU A 102 20.12 -8.85 4.85
CA LEU A 102 19.74 -7.93 3.77
C LEU A 102 19.85 -6.48 4.22
N ALA A 103 19.39 -6.17 5.44
CA ALA A 103 19.51 -4.83 6.03
C ALA A 103 20.97 -4.37 6.10
N ARG A 104 21.89 -5.25 6.52
CA ARG A 104 23.34 -4.95 6.52
C ARG A 104 23.96 -4.89 5.13
N GLN A 105 23.46 -5.66 4.17
CA GLN A 105 23.98 -5.67 2.80
C GLN A 105 23.58 -4.43 2.00
N LEU A 106 22.41 -3.86 2.27
CA LEU A 106 21.85 -2.79 1.45
C LEU A 106 22.76 -1.55 1.35
N PRO A 107 23.33 -1.00 2.45
CA PRO A 107 24.27 0.13 2.36
C PRO A 107 25.52 -0.19 1.53
N LEU A 108 26.06 -1.41 1.63
CA LEU A 108 27.23 -1.84 0.85
C LEU A 108 26.91 -1.92 -0.65
N THR A 109 25.71 -2.40 -0.97
CA THR A 109 25.22 -2.47 -2.34
C THR A 109 25.08 -1.06 -2.93
N VAL A 110 24.51 -0.12 -2.16
CA VAL A 110 24.39 1.28 -2.58
C VAL A 110 25.76 1.93 -2.76
N ALA A 111 26.68 1.81 -1.79
CA ALA A 111 28.01 2.40 -1.89
C ALA A 111 28.80 1.87 -3.11
N THR A 112 28.63 0.59 -3.45
CA THR A 112 29.29 -0.03 -4.62
C THR A 112 28.68 0.44 -5.94
N ARG A 113 27.36 0.57 -6.00
CA ARG A 113 26.62 0.78 -7.25
C ARG A 113 26.34 2.24 -7.57
N LEU A 114 26.20 3.05 -6.53
CA LEU A 114 25.91 4.47 -6.61
C LEU A 114 26.72 5.22 -5.53
N PRO A 115 28.06 5.34 -5.69
CA PRO A 115 28.93 5.97 -4.69
C PRO A 115 28.47 7.39 -4.32
N GLY A 116 28.44 7.70 -3.02
CA GLY A 116 27.97 8.96 -2.46
C GLY A 116 26.47 9.02 -2.21
N ALA A 117 25.68 8.02 -2.63
CA ALA A 117 24.25 7.95 -2.34
C ALA A 117 23.93 7.32 -0.97
N GLU A 118 24.91 6.70 -0.31
CA GLU A 118 24.76 6.12 1.03
C GLU A 118 24.31 7.15 2.09
N GLU A 119 24.73 8.42 1.93
CA GLU A 119 24.31 9.51 2.82
C GLU A 119 22.80 9.82 2.73
N ARG A 120 22.18 9.43 1.61
CA ARG A 120 20.73 9.62 1.34
C ARG A 120 19.92 8.36 1.60
N LEU A 121 20.51 7.37 2.27
CA LEU A 121 19.87 6.11 2.65
C LEU A 121 19.84 5.95 4.16
N THR A 122 18.65 5.69 4.71
CA THR A 122 18.47 5.19 6.08
C THR A 122 17.92 3.78 6.00
N VAL A 123 18.62 2.82 6.61
CA VAL A 123 18.15 1.42 6.70
C VAL A 123 17.74 1.13 8.13
N VAL A 124 16.54 0.58 8.31
CA VAL A 124 15.99 0.18 9.60
C VAL A 124 15.73 -1.31 9.57
N GLU A 125 16.46 -2.05 10.40
CA GLU A 125 16.22 -3.48 10.63
C GLU A 125 15.00 -3.64 11.55
N ALA A 126 13.83 -3.89 10.98
CA ALA A 126 12.59 -4.04 11.74
C ALA A 126 11.52 -4.80 10.94
N ASP A 127 10.59 -5.41 11.66
CA ASP A 127 9.30 -5.80 11.08
C ASP A 127 8.46 -4.54 10.84
N ALA A 128 8.11 -4.27 9.58
CA ALA A 128 7.30 -3.12 9.18
C ALA A 128 5.96 -3.04 9.93
N LEU A 129 5.39 -4.17 10.38
CA LEU A 129 4.16 -4.20 11.18
C LEU A 129 4.35 -3.74 12.63
N GLN A 130 5.59 -3.68 13.12
CA GLN A 130 5.92 -3.27 14.49
C GLN A 130 6.48 -1.84 14.54
N VAL A 131 6.76 -1.22 13.39
CA VAL A 131 7.29 0.14 13.33
C VAL A 131 6.19 1.15 13.64
N HIS A 132 6.39 1.93 14.70
CA HIS A 132 5.62 3.12 15.05
C HIS A 132 6.42 3.95 16.09
N PRO A 133 6.71 5.25 15.86
CA PRO A 133 6.43 6.02 14.65
C PRO A 133 7.27 5.57 13.44
N LEU A 134 6.98 6.11 12.25
CA LEU A 134 7.86 5.91 11.10
C LEU A 134 9.25 6.54 11.34
N PRO A 135 10.33 5.96 10.79
CA PRO A 135 11.68 6.48 10.99
C PRO A 135 11.88 7.84 10.34
N GLU A 136 12.77 8.65 10.94
CA GLU A 136 13.25 9.89 10.32
C GLU A 136 14.35 9.60 9.26
N PRO A 137 14.47 10.41 8.20
CA PRO A 137 13.63 11.55 7.86
C PRO A 137 12.19 11.13 7.52
N ARG A 138 11.20 11.89 7.99
CA ARG A 138 9.78 11.50 7.85
C ARG A 138 9.38 11.27 6.38
N PRO A 139 8.84 10.09 6.03
CA PRO A 139 8.45 9.78 4.66
C PRO A 139 7.31 10.64 4.12
N SER A 140 7.41 10.98 2.84
CA SER A 140 6.42 11.75 2.08
C SER A 140 5.68 10.91 1.01
N VAL A 141 6.30 9.81 0.59
CA VAL A 141 5.81 8.89 -0.43
C VAL A 141 6.22 7.46 -0.09
N VAL A 142 5.35 6.49 -0.38
CA VAL A 142 5.65 5.06 -0.22
C VAL A 142 5.86 4.44 -1.60
N VAL A 143 7.03 3.82 -1.83
CA VAL A 143 7.31 3.06 -3.05
C VAL A 143 7.93 1.73 -2.68
N ALA A 144 7.20 0.64 -2.89
CA ALA A 144 7.63 -0.67 -2.40
C ALA A 144 7.21 -1.83 -3.30
N ASN A 145 8.07 -2.83 -3.41
CA ASN A 145 7.71 -4.18 -3.84
C ASN A 145 7.35 -5.01 -2.60
N LEU A 146 6.08 -5.02 -2.22
CA LEU A 146 5.67 -5.57 -0.93
C LEU A 146 5.75 -7.10 -0.91
N PRO A 147 6.24 -7.72 0.18
CA PRO A 147 6.21 -9.17 0.35
C PRO A 147 4.78 -9.70 0.26
N TYR A 148 4.59 -10.76 -0.52
CA TYR A 148 3.25 -11.21 -0.90
C TYR A 148 2.38 -11.66 0.28
N ASN A 149 3.01 -12.31 1.26
CA ASN A 149 2.35 -12.87 2.45
C ASN A 149 1.84 -11.80 3.44
N VAL A 150 2.42 -10.60 3.45
CA VAL A 150 2.10 -9.54 4.43
C VAL A 150 1.75 -8.19 3.80
N SER A 151 1.64 -8.12 2.46
CA SER A 151 1.41 -6.88 1.71
C SER A 151 0.21 -6.05 2.20
N VAL A 152 -0.97 -6.65 2.36
CA VAL A 152 -2.17 -5.94 2.81
C VAL A 152 -2.03 -5.46 4.26
N PRO A 153 -1.69 -6.30 5.26
CA PRO A 153 -1.45 -5.84 6.63
C PRO A 153 -0.44 -4.69 6.72
N VAL A 154 0.71 -4.80 6.05
CA VAL A 154 1.75 -3.76 6.04
C VAL A 154 1.20 -2.45 5.50
N LEU A 155 0.49 -2.51 4.37
CA LEU A 155 -0.05 -1.31 3.74
C LEU A 155 -1.10 -0.61 4.60
N LEU A 156 -2.01 -1.35 5.24
CA LEU A 156 -3.01 -0.78 6.15
C LEU A 156 -2.36 -0.21 7.42
N HIS A 157 -1.34 -0.87 7.96
CA HIS A 157 -0.55 -0.38 9.09
C HIS A 157 0.13 0.96 8.76
N LEU A 158 0.82 1.05 7.63
CA LEU A 158 1.43 2.31 7.16
C LEU A 158 0.40 3.42 6.95
N LEU A 159 -0.80 3.08 6.47
CA LEU A 159 -1.90 4.03 6.31
C LEU A 159 -2.39 4.56 7.67
N GLU A 160 -2.41 3.71 8.69
CA GLU A 160 -2.83 4.03 10.05
C GLU A 160 -1.82 4.90 10.81
N ILE A 161 -0.55 4.50 10.83
CA ILE A 161 0.43 5.05 11.79
C ILE A 161 0.94 6.45 11.47
N ASP A 162 0.90 6.88 10.21
CA ASP A 162 1.46 8.16 9.82
C ASP A 162 0.72 8.81 8.64
N PRO A 163 -0.11 9.86 8.86
CA PRO A 163 -0.80 10.58 7.79
C PRO A 163 0.11 11.46 6.92
N GLY A 164 1.42 11.51 7.20
CA GLY A 164 2.42 12.38 6.56
C GLY A 164 2.70 12.04 5.11
N TRP A 165 2.70 10.76 4.74
CA TRP A 165 2.92 10.35 3.35
C TRP A 165 1.62 10.43 2.56
N ARG A 166 1.58 11.19 1.46
CA ARG A 166 0.30 11.52 0.77
C ARG A 166 -0.01 10.64 -0.42
N ARG A 167 1.01 10.01 -1.00
CA ARG A 167 0.92 9.21 -2.21
C ARG A 167 1.81 7.98 -2.14
N GLY A 168 1.54 6.99 -2.97
CA GLY A 168 2.42 5.84 -3.11
C GLY A 168 2.20 5.03 -4.37
N LEU A 169 3.18 4.17 -4.65
CA LEU A 169 3.11 3.13 -5.67
C LEU A 169 3.62 1.84 -5.06
N VAL A 170 2.74 0.86 -4.91
CA VAL A 170 3.13 -0.46 -4.41
C VAL A 170 2.96 -1.51 -5.49
N MET A 171 3.88 -2.47 -5.50
CA MET A 171 3.77 -3.69 -6.27
C MET A 171 3.40 -4.83 -5.32
N VAL A 172 2.35 -5.57 -5.68
CA VAL A 172 1.80 -6.72 -4.93
C VAL A 172 1.40 -7.81 -5.92
N GLN A 173 1.00 -9.00 -5.46
CA GLN A 173 0.41 -10.01 -6.36
C GLN A 173 -0.82 -9.45 -7.08
N LEU A 174 -1.04 -9.89 -8.33
CA LEU A 174 -2.13 -9.36 -9.15
C LEU A 174 -3.52 -9.50 -8.48
N GLU A 175 -3.83 -10.64 -7.86
CA GLU A 175 -5.10 -10.82 -7.14
C GLU A 175 -5.24 -9.82 -5.97
N VAL A 176 -4.15 -9.55 -5.26
CA VAL A 176 -4.12 -8.58 -4.16
C VAL A 176 -4.32 -7.17 -4.71
N ALA A 177 -3.67 -6.81 -5.82
CA ALA A 177 -3.87 -5.53 -6.48
C ALA A 177 -5.34 -5.34 -6.90
N ASP A 178 -5.92 -6.34 -7.56
CA ASP A 178 -7.32 -6.32 -7.99
C ASP A 178 -8.29 -6.21 -6.80
N ARG A 179 -7.96 -6.85 -5.66
CA ARG A 179 -8.74 -6.72 -4.43
C ARG A 179 -8.62 -5.34 -3.79
N LEU A 180 -7.43 -4.75 -3.74
CA LEU A 180 -7.22 -3.42 -3.16
C LEU A 180 -7.98 -2.31 -3.92
N VAL A 181 -8.14 -2.47 -5.23
CA VAL A 181 -8.79 -1.46 -6.10
C VAL A 181 -10.25 -1.79 -6.42
N ALA A 182 -10.76 -2.93 -5.97
CA ALA A 182 -12.14 -3.33 -6.22
C ALA A 182 -13.13 -2.34 -5.57
N GLY A 183 -14.19 -1.99 -6.30
CA GLY A 183 -15.31 -1.21 -5.78
C GLY A 183 -16.50 -2.08 -5.36
N PRO A 184 -17.48 -1.49 -4.62
CA PRO A 184 -18.69 -2.20 -4.22
C PRO A 184 -19.44 -2.85 -5.40
N GLY A 185 -20.03 -4.01 -5.17
CA GLY A 185 -20.73 -4.82 -6.17
C GLY A 185 -19.80 -5.75 -6.97
N SER A 186 -18.48 -5.57 -6.90
CA SER A 186 -17.52 -6.48 -7.54
C SER A 186 -17.36 -7.79 -6.75
N ARG A 187 -17.19 -8.91 -7.47
CA ARG A 187 -16.84 -10.22 -6.87
C ARG A 187 -15.50 -10.18 -6.14
N THR A 188 -14.59 -9.30 -6.52
CA THR A 188 -13.26 -9.17 -5.90
C THR A 188 -13.30 -8.30 -4.64
N TYR A 189 -14.35 -7.49 -4.46
CA TYR A 189 -14.50 -6.57 -3.33
C TYR A 189 -14.54 -7.32 -2.00
N GLY A 190 -13.85 -6.78 -0.99
CA GLY A 190 -13.71 -7.41 0.30
C GLY A 190 -13.16 -6.48 1.37
N VAL A 191 -12.84 -7.06 2.53
CA VAL A 191 -12.25 -6.33 3.68
C VAL A 191 -11.08 -5.43 3.28
N PRO A 192 -10.07 -5.88 2.49
CA PRO A 192 -8.96 -5.01 2.10
C PRO A 192 -9.41 -3.80 1.27
N SER A 193 -10.42 -3.95 0.41
CA SER A 193 -10.96 -2.88 -0.41
C SER A 193 -11.59 -1.78 0.46
N VAL A 194 -12.43 -2.18 1.43
CA VAL A 194 -13.11 -1.25 2.34
C VAL A 194 -12.11 -0.56 3.26
N LYS A 195 -11.19 -1.32 3.86
CA LYS A 195 -10.17 -0.77 4.78
C LYS A 195 -9.18 0.14 4.05
N MET A 196 -8.79 -0.20 2.81
CA MET A 196 -8.01 0.71 1.95
C MET A 196 -8.78 2.01 1.70
N ALA A 197 -10.06 1.89 1.32
CA ALA A 197 -10.92 3.04 1.07
C ALA A 197 -11.04 3.95 2.30
N TRP A 198 -10.92 3.44 3.53
CA TRP A 198 -10.92 4.30 4.73
C TRP A 198 -9.85 5.40 4.67
N TRP A 199 -8.66 5.12 4.14
CA TRP A 199 -7.54 6.08 4.15
C TRP A 199 -7.15 6.60 2.77
N ALA A 200 -7.50 5.90 1.69
CA ALA A 200 -6.97 6.23 0.37
C ALA A 200 -7.88 5.80 -0.78
N ALA A 201 -7.71 6.49 -1.90
CA ALA A 201 -8.10 5.99 -3.22
C ALA A 201 -6.96 5.12 -3.79
N ALA A 202 -7.30 3.94 -4.28
CA ALA A 202 -6.35 3.02 -4.90
C ALA A 202 -6.73 2.78 -6.37
N THR A 203 -5.74 2.71 -7.26
CA THR A 203 -5.97 2.47 -8.70
C THR A 203 -4.87 1.57 -9.26
N ARG A 204 -5.26 0.56 -10.05
CA ARG A 204 -4.29 -0.30 -10.72
C ARG A 204 -3.76 0.43 -11.95
N VAL A 205 -2.45 0.69 -11.98
CA VAL A 205 -1.78 1.47 -13.04
C VAL A 205 -0.92 0.62 -13.97
N GLY A 206 -0.86 -0.69 -13.73
CA GLY A 206 -0.15 -1.63 -14.59
C GLY A 206 -0.01 -3.01 -13.99
N THR A 207 0.62 -3.89 -14.76
CA THR A 207 1.07 -5.22 -14.34
C THR A 207 2.56 -5.40 -14.63
N VAL A 208 3.19 -6.33 -13.93
CA VAL A 208 4.60 -6.71 -14.08
C VAL A 208 4.68 -8.25 -14.16
N PRO A 209 5.32 -8.82 -15.20
CA PRO A 209 5.36 -10.26 -15.39
C PRO A 209 6.34 -10.94 -14.42
N PRO A 210 6.18 -12.25 -14.11
CA PRO A 210 6.99 -12.95 -13.12
C PRO A 210 8.46 -13.08 -13.52
N SER A 211 8.73 -13.06 -14.83
CA SER A 211 10.07 -13.25 -15.41
C SER A 211 11.08 -12.17 -15.01
N VAL A 212 10.63 -11.04 -14.46
CA VAL A 212 11.53 -9.97 -13.99
C VAL A 212 12.04 -10.19 -12.57
N PHE A 213 11.61 -11.26 -11.91
CA PHE A 213 11.97 -11.55 -10.53
C PHE A 213 12.89 -12.76 -10.40
N TRP A 214 13.63 -12.80 -9.31
CA TRP A 214 14.30 -14.01 -8.84
C TRP A 214 14.10 -14.21 -7.33
N PRO A 215 13.71 -15.42 -6.88
CA PRO A 215 13.09 -16.48 -7.68
C PRO A 215 11.86 -15.99 -8.43
N VAL A 216 11.47 -16.73 -9.48
CA VAL A 216 10.30 -16.38 -10.28
C VAL A 216 9.03 -16.75 -9.50
N PRO A 217 8.10 -15.80 -9.24
CA PRO A 217 6.83 -16.10 -8.62
C PRO A 217 5.89 -16.85 -9.57
N ASN A 218 4.83 -17.45 -9.03
CA ASN A 218 3.87 -18.22 -9.84
C ASN A 218 2.80 -17.34 -10.52
N VAL A 219 2.75 -16.06 -10.19
CA VAL A 219 1.68 -15.13 -10.59
C VAL A 219 2.27 -13.79 -10.98
N ASP A 220 1.55 -13.07 -11.84
CA ASP A 220 1.83 -11.67 -12.16
C ASP A 220 1.76 -10.79 -10.91
N SER A 221 2.46 -9.66 -10.97
CA SER A 221 2.32 -8.58 -9.99
C SER A 221 1.46 -7.44 -10.56
N GLY A 222 0.66 -6.82 -9.71
CA GLY A 222 -0.09 -5.60 -10.03
C GLY A 222 0.57 -4.37 -9.40
N LEU A 223 0.56 -3.26 -10.14
CA LEU A 223 1.00 -1.95 -9.66
C LEU A 223 -0.19 -1.14 -9.19
N VAL A 224 -0.20 -0.75 -7.92
CA VAL A 224 -1.29 0.02 -7.30
C VAL A 224 -0.78 1.40 -6.93
N ARG A 225 -1.34 2.42 -7.58
CA ARG A 225 -1.20 3.82 -7.16
C ARG A 225 -2.14 4.06 -6.00
N ILE A 226 -1.64 4.75 -4.98
CA ILE A 226 -2.36 5.08 -3.75
C ILE A 226 -2.31 6.59 -3.57
N VAL A 227 -3.46 7.20 -3.33
CA VAL A 227 -3.58 8.62 -3.00
C VAL A 227 -4.39 8.72 -1.72
N ARG A 228 -3.79 9.26 -0.66
CA ARG A 228 -4.49 9.44 0.61
C ARG A 228 -5.69 10.36 0.43
N ARG A 229 -6.73 10.07 1.19
CA ARG A 229 -7.91 10.91 1.38
C ARG A 229 -8.22 11.03 2.86
N ASP A 230 -9.07 11.99 3.20
CA ASP A 230 -9.61 12.05 4.55
C ASP A 230 -10.57 10.87 4.75
N PRO A 231 -10.54 10.23 5.93
CA PRO A 231 -11.51 9.20 6.27
C PRO A 231 -12.96 9.69 6.22
N PRO A 232 -13.94 8.79 6.12
CA PRO A 232 -15.36 9.17 6.20
C PRO A 232 -15.63 10.01 7.44
N ALA A 233 -16.39 11.09 7.29
CA ALA A 233 -16.87 11.87 8.42
C ALA A 233 -17.88 11.02 9.21
N THR A 234 -17.54 10.67 10.45
CA THR A 234 -18.39 9.82 11.28
C THR A 234 -18.11 10.03 12.77
N THR A 235 -19.11 9.77 13.62
CA THR A 235 -18.97 9.72 15.08
C THR A 235 -18.46 8.37 15.58
N ALA A 236 -18.53 7.31 14.76
CA ALA A 236 -17.99 6.01 15.10
C ALA A 236 -16.45 6.00 15.04
N THR A 237 -15.83 5.30 15.99
CA THR A 237 -14.39 5.05 15.91
C THR A 237 -14.06 4.15 14.71
N ARG A 238 -12.87 4.31 14.14
CA ARG A 238 -12.39 3.42 13.08
C ARG A 238 -12.47 1.94 13.47
N GLN A 239 -12.15 1.61 14.72
CA GLN A 239 -12.20 0.25 15.25
C GLN A 239 -13.62 -0.30 15.16
N GLN A 240 -14.63 0.48 15.57
CA GLN A 240 -16.04 0.09 15.42
C GLN A 240 -16.42 -0.13 13.95
N VAL A 241 -16.05 0.79 13.05
CA VAL A 241 -16.31 0.62 11.61
C VAL A 241 -15.66 -0.67 11.09
N PHE A 242 -14.41 -0.94 11.47
CA PHE A 242 -13.69 -2.12 11.02
C PHE A 242 -14.29 -3.41 11.59
N THR A 243 -14.81 -3.39 12.82
CA THR A 243 -15.60 -4.49 13.38
C THR A 243 -16.84 -4.77 12.53
N VAL A 244 -17.59 -3.74 12.12
CA VAL A 244 -18.76 -3.94 11.22
C VAL A 244 -18.33 -4.53 9.89
N VAL A 245 -17.25 -4.02 9.29
CA VAL A 245 -16.71 -4.54 8.03
C VAL A 245 -16.33 -6.03 8.17
N ASP A 246 -15.57 -6.38 9.20
CA ASP A 246 -15.11 -7.76 9.40
C ASP A 246 -16.30 -8.72 9.61
N HIS A 247 -17.32 -8.32 10.38
CA HIS A 247 -18.56 -9.09 10.53
C HIS A 247 -19.34 -9.23 9.21
N ALA A 248 -19.45 -8.16 8.43
CA ALA A 248 -20.18 -8.18 7.16
C ALA A 248 -19.55 -9.12 6.12
N PHE A 249 -18.23 -9.29 6.15
CA PHE A 249 -17.50 -10.17 5.21
C PHE A 249 -17.18 -11.57 5.77
N ALA A 250 -17.40 -11.83 7.06
CA ALA A 250 -17.20 -13.15 7.66
C ALA A 250 -17.99 -14.26 6.93
N GLN A 251 -19.18 -13.93 6.42
CA GLN A 251 -19.99 -14.83 5.61
C GLN A 251 -20.55 -14.10 4.38
N ARG A 252 -19.73 -13.96 3.33
CA ARG A 252 -20.01 -13.15 2.12
C ARG A 252 -21.40 -13.31 1.49
N ARG A 253 -22.00 -14.49 1.59
CA ARG A 253 -23.32 -14.79 0.99
C ARG A 253 -24.51 -14.40 1.89
N LYS A 254 -24.29 -14.04 3.15
CA LYS A 254 -25.35 -13.66 4.08
C LYS A 254 -25.75 -12.19 3.90
N MET A 255 -27.04 -11.93 4.12
CA MET A 255 -27.60 -10.58 4.23
C MET A 255 -27.03 -9.88 5.47
N LEU A 256 -26.86 -8.56 5.42
CA LEU A 256 -26.27 -7.77 6.50
C LEU A 256 -27.01 -7.92 7.82
N ARG A 257 -28.35 -7.92 7.82
CA ARG A 257 -29.14 -8.13 9.05
C ARG A 257 -28.76 -9.42 9.79
N ALA A 258 -28.38 -10.48 9.05
CA ALA A 258 -27.97 -11.76 9.63
C ALA A 258 -26.48 -11.79 9.96
N ALA A 259 -25.64 -11.06 9.23
CA ALA A 259 -24.21 -10.96 9.52
C ALA A 259 -23.93 -10.11 10.77
N LEU A 260 -24.72 -9.06 10.98
CA LEU A 260 -24.56 -8.08 12.06
C LEU A 260 -25.44 -8.38 13.28
N SER A 261 -26.26 -9.43 13.24
CA SER A 261 -27.16 -9.77 14.35
C SER A 261 -26.44 -10.02 15.67
N GLY A 262 -25.20 -10.55 15.62
CA GLY A 262 -24.38 -10.74 16.81
C GLY A 262 -23.91 -9.43 17.45
N LEU A 263 -23.67 -8.39 16.65
CA LEU A 263 -23.30 -7.06 17.14
C LEU A 263 -24.52 -6.28 17.66
N ALA A 264 -25.66 -6.39 16.96
CA ALA A 264 -26.89 -5.69 17.33
C ALA A 264 -27.74 -6.43 18.39
N GLY A 265 -27.32 -7.62 18.82
CA GLY A 265 -28.10 -8.49 19.71
C GLY A 265 -29.23 -9.29 19.04
N SER A 266 -29.74 -8.86 17.89
CA SER A 266 -30.68 -9.64 17.07
C SER A 266 -30.70 -9.22 15.59
N SER A 267 -31.27 -10.04 14.72
CA SER A 267 -31.47 -9.69 13.29
C SER A 267 -32.47 -8.54 13.11
N ALA A 268 -33.48 -8.43 13.99
CA ALA A 268 -34.44 -7.34 13.97
C ALA A 268 -33.79 -6.01 14.37
N ALA A 269 -32.99 -6.01 15.45
CA ALA A 269 -32.20 -4.85 15.86
C ALA A 269 -31.20 -4.44 14.77
N ALA A 270 -30.48 -5.39 14.17
CA ALA A 270 -29.59 -5.11 13.05
C ALA A 270 -30.32 -4.47 11.86
N SER A 271 -31.55 -4.92 11.56
CA SER A 271 -32.36 -4.34 10.49
C SER A 271 -32.73 -2.87 10.78
N ALA A 272 -33.13 -2.56 12.02
CA ALA A 272 -33.42 -1.20 12.44
C ALA A 272 -32.19 -0.28 12.33
N CYS A 273 -31.00 -0.74 12.76
CA CYS A 273 -29.75 0.01 12.60
C CYS A 273 -29.39 0.23 11.12
N LEU A 274 -29.58 -0.78 10.26
CA LEU A 274 -29.31 -0.68 8.82
C LEU A 274 -30.25 0.34 8.15
N GLU A 275 -31.54 0.29 8.46
CA GLU A 275 -32.53 1.25 7.95
C GLU A 275 -32.23 2.68 8.40
N ALA A 276 -31.89 2.89 9.68
CA ALA A 276 -31.49 4.19 10.21
C ALA A 276 -30.21 4.73 9.54
N ALA A 277 -29.30 3.84 9.12
CA ALA A 277 -28.11 4.19 8.35
C ALA A 277 -28.39 4.41 6.84
N GLY A 278 -29.63 4.23 6.39
CA GLY A 278 -30.02 4.32 4.97
C GLY A 278 -29.48 3.16 4.12
N VAL A 279 -29.38 1.96 4.70
CA VAL A 279 -28.91 0.73 4.06
C VAL A 279 -30.03 -0.31 4.06
N ASP A 280 -30.25 -0.95 2.92
CA ASP A 280 -31.20 -2.07 2.81
C ASP A 280 -30.76 -3.24 3.72
N PRO A 281 -31.60 -3.70 4.68
CA PRO A 281 -31.29 -4.85 5.53
C PRO A 281 -31.01 -6.15 4.75
N GLN A 282 -31.49 -6.23 3.51
CA GLN A 282 -31.28 -7.34 2.59
C GLN A 282 -29.98 -7.25 1.79
N ALA A 283 -29.33 -6.09 1.79
CA ALA A 283 -28.03 -5.92 1.15
C ALA A 283 -26.99 -6.88 1.75
N ARG A 284 -25.94 -7.14 0.98
CA ARG A 284 -24.77 -7.89 1.42
C ARG A 284 -23.59 -6.94 1.60
N GLY A 285 -22.65 -7.29 2.49
CA GLY A 285 -21.48 -6.45 2.77
C GLY A 285 -20.71 -6.04 1.51
N GLU A 286 -20.68 -6.90 0.50
CA GLU A 286 -19.99 -6.64 -0.78
C GLU A 286 -20.61 -5.52 -1.63
N THR A 287 -21.78 -5.00 -1.27
CA THR A 287 -22.46 -3.88 -1.97
C THR A 287 -22.27 -2.53 -1.28
N LEU A 288 -21.70 -2.50 -0.07
CA LEU A 288 -21.57 -1.27 0.72
C LEU A 288 -20.26 -0.54 0.44
N THR A 289 -20.36 0.78 0.35
CA THR A 289 -19.24 1.72 0.42
C THR A 289 -18.71 1.85 1.86
N VAL A 290 -17.48 2.35 2.02
CA VAL A 290 -16.92 2.60 3.37
C VAL A 290 -17.72 3.66 4.15
N ASP A 291 -18.29 4.65 3.46
CA ASP A 291 -19.17 5.67 4.06
C ASP A 291 -20.50 5.06 4.56
N GLN A 292 -21.04 4.06 3.87
CA GLN A 292 -22.18 3.29 4.37
C GLN A 292 -21.80 2.45 5.59
N PHE A 293 -20.63 1.81 5.57
CA PHE A 293 -20.13 1.09 6.75
C PHE A 293 -19.94 2.00 7.96
N ALA A 294 -19.44 3.22 7.75
CA ALA A 294 -19.30 4.21 8.82
C ALA A 294 -20.66 4.57 9.44
N ARG A 295 -21.66 4.92 8.62
CA ARG A 295 -23.03 5.20 9.09
C ARG A 295 -23.67 4.01 9.82
N VAL A 296 -23.46 2.79 9.34
CA VAL A 296 -23.96 1.58 10.03
C VAL A 296 -23.30 1.42 11.40
N ALA A 297 -22.01 1.72 11.52
CA ALA A 297 -21.31 1.66 12.80
C ALA A 297 -21.85 2.71 13.79
N GLU A 298 -22.18 3.93 13.35
CA GLU A 298 -22.81 4.94 14.22
C GLU A 298 -24.11 4.44 14.84
N GLN A 299 -24.93 3.73 14.05
CA GLN A 299 -26.20 3.18 14.53
C GLN A 299 -26.03 1.96 15.42
N LEU A 300 -24.95 1.18 15.23
CA LEU A 300 -24.65 0.02 16.07
C LEU A 300 -23.96 0.38 17.38
N PHE A 301 -23.26 1.52 17.42
CA PHE A 301 -22.49 1.96 18.58
C PHE A 301 -22.81 3.42 18.95
N PRO A 302 -24.05 3.73 19.37
CA PRO A 302 -24.52 5.11 19.59
C PRO A 302 -23.81 5.84 20.75
N ASP A 303 -23.21 5.11 21.70
CA ASP A 303 -22.74 5.67 22.98
C ASP A 303 -21.27 6.11 23.01
N ALA A 304 -20.59 6.31 21.87
CA ALA A 304 -19.16 6.66 21.84
C ALA A 304 -18.87 8.17 21.86
N GLY A 305 -19.86 9.00 22.16
CA GLY A 305 -19.78 10.47 22.12
C GLY A 305 -20.25 11.18 23.39
N ALA A 306 -19.92 10.64 24.57
CA ALA A 306 -20.02 11.33 25.86
C ALA A 306 -18.66 11.39 26.55
#